data_AF-A0A4P6JNA4-F1
#
_entry.id   AF-A0A4P6JNA4-F1
#
_cell.length_a   1.000
_cell.length_b   1.000
_cell.length_c   1.000
_cell.angle_alpha   90.00
_cell.angle_beta   90.00
_cell.angle_gamma   90.00
#
_symmetry.space_group_name_H-M   'P 1'
#
loop_
_entity.id
_entity.type
_entity.pdbx_description
1 polymer ?
#
loop_
_entity_poly.entity_id
_entity_poly.type
_entity_poly.pdbx_seq_one_letter_code
_entity_poly.pdbx_strand_id
1 'polypeptide(L)'
;MSKEHETSRDNAEGQVRQTMPAQQGQQSELASLRAQIELELEAMQQGLNGLASGTARHRFISARMRRVDQLTSHMAGHIGEEQAERTSCQAYMQIFSAHEQEPKHGDH
;
A
#
# COMPACT_ATOMS: atom_id res chain seq x y z
N MET A 1 37.22 -17.45 56.49
CA MET A 1 36.65 -16.31 57.23
C MET A 1 36.92 -15.09 56.36
N SER A 2 35.96 -14.62 55.54
CA SER A 2 34.86 -13.70 55.90
C SER A 2 35.44 -12.36 56.38
N LYS A 3 35.11 -11.16 55.89
CA LYS A 3 34.10 -10.59 54.98
C LYS A 3 34.49 -9.10 54.86
N GLU A 4 34.41 -8.48 53.69
CA GLU A 4 34.09 -7.03 53.52
C GLU A 4 33.31 -6.90 52.19
N HIS A 5 31.97 -6.93 52.22
CA HIS A 5 31.06 -5.76 52.10
C HIS A 5 31.48 -4.81 50.96
N GLU A 6 30.96 -4.96 49.74
CA GLU A 6 29.61 -4.59 49.28
C GLU A 6 29.24 -3.13 49.57
N THR A 7 29.56 -2.22 48.65
CA THR A 7 28.74 -1.04 48.34
C THR A 7 29.09 -0.50 46.94
N SER A 8 28.22 -0.72 45.96
CA SER A 8 28.03 0.11 44.75
C SER A 8 26.85 -0.49 43.99
N ARG A 9 25.64 -0.52 44.56
CA ARG A 9 24.66 0.58 44.54
C ARG A 9 24.56 1.24 43.16
N ASP A 10 23.47 0.90 42.49
CA ASP A 10 22.74 1.69 41.51
C ASP A 10 23.55 2.51 40.52
N ASN A 11 23.69 1.99 39.29
CA ASN A 11 23.41 2.83 38.15
C ASN A 11 22.42 2.12 37.26
N ALA A 12 21.16 2.35 37.63
CA ALA A 12 20.00 2.07 36.82
C ALA A 12 20.06 2.93 35.54
N GLU A 13 19.29 2.48 34.56
CA GLU A 13 18.62 3.33 33.58
C GLU A 13 19.46 3.83 32.40
N GLY A 14 19.25 3.12 31.30
CA GLY A 14 18.38 3.73 30.30
C GLY A 14 19.08 4.70 29.36
N GLN A 15 19.80 4.14 28.39
CA GLN A 15 19.82 4.78 27.08
C GLN A 15 19.86 3.73 25.99
N VAL A 16 18.70 3.09 25.82
CA VAL A 16 18.19 2.71 24.52
C VAL A 16 18.36 3.94 23.62
N ARG A 17 19.47 3.99 22.87
CA ARG A 17 19.58 4.82 21.68
C ARG A 17 18.67 4.22 20.62
N GLN A 18 17.35 4.32 20.87
CA GLN A 18 16.36 4.22 19.81
C GLN A 18 16.44 5.55 19.04
N THR A 19 17.47 5.65 18.22
CA THR A 19 17.37 6.51 17.04
C THR A 19 16.32 5.89 16.13
N MET A 20 15.36 6.72 15.72
CA MET A 20 14.52 6.65 14.50
C MET A 20 13.00 6.43 14.72
N PRO A 21 12.20 7.50 14.90
CA PRO A 21 10.78 7.49 14.53
C PRO A 21 10.50 8.14 13.16
N ALA A 22 11.51 8.63 12.43
CA ALA A 22 11.29 9.33 11.16
C ALA A 22 10.77 8.42 10.02
N GLN A 23 10.94 7.09 10.12
CA GLN A 23 10.48 6.13 9.10
C GLN A 23 9.02 5.69 9.27
N GLN A 24 8.38 5.96 10.42
CA GLN A 24 7.01 5.51 10.68
C GLN A 24 5.96 6.35 9.95
N GLY A 25 6.19 7.67 9.80
CA GLY A 25 5.28 8.54 9.05
C GLY A 25 5.24 8.23 7.55
N GLN A 26 6.41 8.00 6.95
CA GLN A 26 6.55 7.70 5.52
C GLN A 26 5.92 6.36 5.15
N GLN A 27 6.02 5.34 6.01
CA GLN A 27 5.36 4.05 5.79
C GLN A 27 3.84 4.14 5.91
N SER A 28 3.32 4.94 6.85
CA SER A 28 1.88 5.13 7.00
C SER A 28 1.28 5.92 5.84
N GLU A 29 2.01 6.90 5.31
CA GLU A 29 1.60 7.69 4.14
C GLU A 29 1.60 6.83 2.88
N LEU A 30 2.65 6.02 2.68
CA LEU A 30 2.73 5.08 1.57
C LEU A 30 1.61 4.02 1.62
N ALA A 31 1.33 3.46 2.80
CA ALA A 31 0.24 2.52 3.00
C ALA A 31 -1.12 3.16 2.68
N SER A 32 -1.31 4.43 3.07
CA SER A 32 -2.54 5.18 2.78
C SER A 32 -2.69 5.47 1.29
N LEU A 33 -1.60 5.82 0.60
CA LEU A 33 -1.62 6.04 -0.87
C LEU A 33 -1.96 4.76 -1.61
N ARG A 34 -1.37 3.63 -1.20
CA ARG A 34 -1.67 2.33 -1.78
C ARG A 34 -3.13 1.92 -1.57
N ALA A 35 -3.66 2.05 -0.35
CA ALA A 35 -5.05 1.74 -0.07
C ALA A 35 -6.02 2.60 -0.89
N GLN A 36 -5.68 3.87 -1.13
CA GLN A 36 -6.47 4.75 -1.99
C GLN A 36 -6.45 4.29 -3.46
N ILE A 37 -5.30 3.87 -3.99
CA ILE A 37 -5.20 3.31 -5.34
C ILE A 37 -6.08 2.06 -5.45
N GLU A 38 -5.97 1.14 -4.50
CA GLU A 38 -6.78 -0.08 -4.46
C GLU A 38 -8.29 0.25 -4.46
N LEU A 39 -8.72 1.21 -3.63
CA LEU A 39 -10.12 1.64 -3.56
C LEU A 39 -10.63 2.25 -4.89
N GLU A 40 -9.83 3.09 -5.55
CA GLU A 40 -10.19 3.69 -6.84
C GLU A 40 -10.32 2.64 -7.94
N LEU A 41 -9.43 1.64 -7.94
CA LEU A 41 -9.44 0.51 -8.86
C LEU A 41 -10.62 -0.44 -8.60
N GLU A 42 -10.95 -0.73 -7.34
CA GLU A 42 -12.15 -1.50 -6.97
C GLU A 42 -13.42 -0.78 -7.40
N ALA A 43 -13.54 0.52 -7.14
CA ALA A 43 -14.69 1.32 -7.57
C ALA A 43 -14.84 1.30 -9.10
N MET A 44 -13.73 1.35 -9.83
CA MET A 44 -13.69 1.22 -11.29
C MET A 44 -14.16 -0.16 -11.76
N GLN A 45 -13.70 -1.24 -11.11
CA GLN A 45 -14.12 -2.62 -11.38
C GLN A 45 -15.63 -2.80 -11.13
N GLN A 46 -16.15 -2.30 -10.02
CA GLN A 46 -17.59 -2.34 -9.72
C GLN A 46 -18.39 -1.51 -10.73
N GLY A 47 -17.86 -0.36 -11.16
CA GLY A 47 -18.46 0.47 -12.20
C GLY A 47 -18.54 -0.22 -13.57
N LEU A 48 -17.55 -1.05 -13.92
CA LEU A 48 -17.57 -1.85 -15.16
C LEU A 48 -18.73 -2.86 -15.18
N ASN A 49 -19.04 -3.45 -14.03
CA ASN A 49 -20.12 -4.43 -13.88
C ASN A 49 -21.51 -3.78 -13.69
N GLY A 50 -21.58 -2.59 -13.06
CA GLY A 50 -22.84 -1.94 -12.68
C GLY A 50 -23.35 -0.80 -13.58
N LEU A 51 -22.49 -0.18 -14.41
CA LEU A 51 -22.92 0.95 -15.27
C LEU A 51 -23.48 0.45 -16.61
N ALA A 52 -24.59 1.07 -17.03
CA ALA A 52 -25.18 0.90 -18.36
C ALA A 52 -24.12 1.14 -19.45
N SER A 53 -24.09 0.24 -20.44
CA SER A 53 -23.11 0.25 -21.54
C SER A 53 -23.12 1.59 -22.29
N GLY A 54 -21.95 2.19 -22.53
CA GLY A 54 -21.80 3.43 -23.31
C GLY A 54 -20.87 4.47 -22.69
N THR A 55 -21.10 5.75 -23.02
CA THR A 55 -20.25 6.90 -22.65
C THR A 55 -20.17 7.15 -21.14
N ALA A 56 -21.21 6.80 -20.37
CA ALA A 56 -21.22 6.93 -18.91
C ALA A 56 -20.15 6.04 -18.24
N ARG A 57 -20.00 4.80 -18.72
CA ARG A 57 -18.97 3.86 -18.27
C ARG A 57 -17.57 4.42 -18.55
N HIS A 58 -17.33 4.88 -19.78
CA HIS A 58 -16.03 5.47 -20.15
C HIS A 58 -15.69 6.70 -19.31
N ARG A 59 -16.62 7.64 -19.11
CA ARG A 59 -16.36 8.83 -18.28
C ARG A 59 -16.03 8.47 -16.83
N PHE A 60 -16.70 7.48 -16.26
CA PHE A 60 -16.44 7.01 -14.90
C PHE A 60 -15.05 6.38 -14.78
N ILE A 61 -14.71 5.45 -15.68
CA ILE A 61 -13.39 4.79 -15.73
C ILE A 61 -12.28 5.81 -15.91
N SER A 62 -12.41 6.72 -16.88
CA SER A 62 -11.39 7.76 -17.14
C SER A 62 -11.23 8.75 -16.00
N ALA A 63 -12.24 8.94 -15.14
CA ALA A 63 -12.11 9.76 -13.94
C ALA A 63 -11.33 9.02 -12.84
N ARG A 64 -11.61 7.73 -12.65
CA ARG A 64 -10.93 6.86 -11.67
C ARG A 64 -9.47 6.63 -12.05
N MET A 65 -9.18 6.32 -13.32
CA MET A 65 -7.79 6.17 -13.77
C MET A 65 -6.96 7.43 -13.57
N ARG A 66 -7.53 8.61 -13.80
CA ARG A 66 -6.81 9.87 -13.53
C ARG A 66 -6.46 10.05 -12.05
N ARG A 67 -7.30 9.57 -11.13
CA ARG A 67 -7.00 9.60 -9.70
C ARG A 67 -5.91 8.61 -9.35
N VAL A 68 -5.94 7.41 -9.94
CA VAL A 68 -4.85 6.44 -9.81
C VAL A 68 -3.53 7.04 -10.29
N ASP A 69 -3.49 7.68 -11.46
CA ASP A 69 -2.27 8.34 -11.97
C ASP A 69 -1.74 9.43 -11.01
N GLN A 70 -2.64 10.23 -10.43
CA GLN A 70 -2.27 11.26 -9.45
C GLN A 70 -1.71 10.66 -8.16
N LEU A 71 -2.33 9.60 -7.64
CA LEU A 71 -1.88 8.90 -6.44
C LEU A 71 -0.54 8.19 -6.69
N THR A 72 -0.35 7.59 -7.86
CA THR A 72 0.92 6.97 -8.28
C THR A 72 2.01 8.02 -8.42
N SER A 73 1.71 9.19 -8.99
CA SER A 73 2.65 10.31 -9.07
C SER A 73 3.02 10.83 -7.68
N HIS A 74 2.07 10.87 -6.74
CA HIS A 74 2.35 11.27 -5.37
C HIS A 74 3.23 10.22 -4.67
N MET A 75 2.90 8.94 -4.85
CA MET A 75 3.69 7.81 -4.36
C MET A 75 5.12 7.82 -4.91
N ALA A 76 5.30 8.19 -6.18
CA ALA A 76 6.61 8.33 -6.80
C ALA A 76 7.49 9.37 -6.10
N GLY A 77 6.89 10.44 -5.55
CA GLY A 77 7.59 11.42 -4.73
C GLY A 77 8.18 10.85 -3.43
N HIS A 78 7.67 9.70 -2.95
CA HIS A 78 8.14 9.05 -1.72
C HIS A 78 9.05 7.84 -1.96
N ILE A 79 8.75 7.01 -2.97
CA ILE A 79 9.46 5.73 -3.21
C ILE A 79 10.19 5.64 -4.57
N GLY A 80 10.11 6.69 -5.38
CA GLY A 80 10.63 6.72 -6.75
C GLY A 80 9.60 6.27 -7.78
N GLU A 81 9.71 6.81 -8.99
CA GLU A 81 8.78 6.56 -10.11
C GLU A 81 8.64 5.07 -10.44
N GLU A 82 9.76 4.37 -10.60
CA GLU A 82 9.77 2.94 -10.95
C GLU A 82 9.01 2.09 -9.92
N GLN A 83 9.23 2.36 -8.63
CA GLN A 83 8.62 1.58 -7.55
C GLN A 83 7.13 1.92 -7.37
N ALA A 84 6.76 3.19 -7.56
CA ALA A 84 5.36 3.61 -7.55
C ALA A 84 4.59 3.02 -8.73
N GLU A 85 5.15 3.08 -9.93
CA GLU A 85 4.55 2.50 -11.13
C GLU A 85 4.37 0.98 -10.98
N ARG A 86 5.39 0.27 -10.48
CA ARG A 86 5.31 -1.16 -10.21
C ARG A 86 4.25 -1.50 -9.17
N THR A 87 4.14 -0.70 -8.10
CA THR A 87 3.12 -0.89 -7.05
C THR A 87 1.71 -0.67 -7.62
N SER A 88 1.52 0.38 -8.42
CA SER A 88 0.25 0.68 -9.09
C SER A 88 -0.15 -0.42 -10.08
N CYS A 89 0.78 -0.87 -10.93
CA CYS A 89 0.55 -1.97 -11.86
C CYS A 89 0.21 -3.28 -11.14
N GLN A 90 0.88 -3.58 -10.03
CA GLN A 90 0.57 -4.75 -9.21
C GLN A 90 -0.83 -4.65 -8.61
N ALA A 91 -1.23 -3.49 -8.05
CA ALA A 91 -2.57 -3.29 -7.52
C ALA A 91 -3.65 -3.45 -8.61
N TYR A 92 -3.39 -2.91 -9.81
CA TYR A 92 -4.26 -3.10 -10.98
C TYR A 92 -4.42 -4.58 -11.33
N MET A 93 -3.32 -5.31 -11.48
CA MET A 93 -3.36 -6.74 -11.76
C MET A 93 -4.07 -7.52 -10.65
N GLN A 94 -3.88 -7.19 -9.37
CA GLN A 94 -4.57 -7.89 -8.28
C GLN A 94 -6.10 -7.74 -8.38
N ILE A 95 -6.59 -6.54 -8.67
CA ILE A 95 -8.03 -6.27 -8.72
C ILE A 95 -8.67 -6.77 -10.02
N PHE A 96 -7.98 -6.66 -11.15
CA PHE A 96 -8.52 -7.05 -12.45
C PHE A 96 -8.22 -8.51 -12.82
N SER A 97 -7.10 -9.08 -12.39
CA SER A 97 -6.74 -10.50 -12.63
C SER A 97 -7.34 -11.46 -11.60
N ALA A 98 -7.88 -10.97 -10.47
CA ALA A 98 -8.64 -11.81 -9.52
C ALA A 98 -9.86 -12.52 -10.13
N HIS A 99 -10.27 -12.14 -11.35
CA HIS A 99 -11.36 -12.77 -12.10
C HIS A 99 -10.93 -13.41 -13.44
N GLU A 100 -9.63 -13.46 -13.77
CA GLU A 100 -9.11 -14.27 -14.90
C GLU A 100 -8.79 -15.73 -14.50
N GLN A 101 -9.33 -16.20 -13.38
CA GLN A 101 -9.49 -17.63 -13.17
C GLN A 101 -10.87 -18.05 -13.69
N GLU A 102 -11.01 -18.12 -15.01
CA GLU A 102 -11.82 -19.24 -15.52
C GLU A 102 -11.11 -20.51 -15.05
N PRO A 103 -11.73 -21.38 -14.23
CA PRO A 103 -11.28 -22.73 -14.17
C PRO A 103 -11.47 -23.26 -15.59
N LYS A 104 -10.38 -23.41 -16.35
CA LYS A 104 -10.42 -24.26 -17.54
C LYS A 104 -10.69 -25.67 -17.01
N HIS A 105 -11.98 -25.95 -16.95
CA HIS A 105 -12.58 -27.21 -16.61
C HIS A 105 -11.85 -28.26 -17.45
N GLY A 106 -11.34 -29.27 -16.77
CA GLY A 106 -10.94 -30.51 -17.42
C GLY A 106 -12.13 -31.15 -18.13
N ASP A 107 -11.78 -32.16 -18.92
CA ASP A 107 -12.65 -33.13 -19.58
C ASP A 107 -13.45 -32.64 -20.79
N HIS A 108 -12.93 -32.92 -21.99
CA HIS A 108 -13.29 -34.17 -22.69
C HIS A 108 -12.28 -34.53 -23.79
#